data_AF-D3DBA3-F1
#
_entry.id   AF-D3DBA3-F1
#
_cell.length_a   1.000
_cell.length_b   1.000
_cell.length_c   1.000
_cell.angle_alpha   90.00
_cell.angle_beta   90.00
_cell.angle_gamma   90.00
#
_symmetry.space_group_name_H-M   'P 1'
#
loop_
_entity.id
_entity.type
_entity.pdbx_description
1 polymer ?
#
loop_
_entity_poly.entity_id
_entity_poly.type
_entity_poly.pdbx_seq_one_letter_code
_entity_poly.pdbx_strand_id
1 'polypeptide(L)' 'MCCEDLVCARCAAPVAEGRCPSCRAARESLHHSSFTISPQLLIALVAVLLAVLVVAGYRV' A
#
# COMPACT_ATOMS: atom_id res chain seq x y z
N MET A 1 20.63 6.21 2.25
CA MET A 1 19.79 5.07 2.67
C MET A 1 20.46 3.78 2.23
N CYS A 2 20.82 2.90 3.16
CA CYS A 2 21.14 1.50 2.84
C CYS A 2 19.83 0.73 2.92
N CYS A 3 19.28 0.33 1.77
CA CYS A 3 18.21 -0.67 1.77
C CYS A 3 18.85 -1.99 2.17
N GLU A 4 18.63 -2.43 3.41
CA GLU A 4 18.99 -3.78 3.82
C GLU A 4 18.08 -4.76 3.07
N ASP A 5 18.63 -5.42 2.05
CA ASP A 5 17.97 -6.55 1.43
C ASP A 5 17.95 -7.70 2.44
N LEU A 6 16.78 -8.01 2.99
CA LEU A 6 16.62 -9.19 3.82
C LEU A 6 16.91 -10.42 2.96
N VAL A 7 17.98 -11.15 3.29
CA VAL A 7 18.37 -12.40 2.64
C VAL A 7 17.75 -13.58 3.37
N CYS A 8 17.15 -14.52 2.64
CA CYS A 8 16.54 -15.71 3.22
C CYS A 8 17.58 -16.77 3.59
N ALA A 9 17.61 -17.22 4.85
CA ALA A 9 18.53 -18.27 5.31
C ALA A 9 18.31 -19.65 4.64
N ARG A 10 17.15 -19.90 4.03
CA ARG A 10 16.84 -21.20 3.36
C ARG A 10 17.39 -21.29 1.94
N CYS A 11 17.33 -20.20 1.17
CA CYS A 11 17.69 -20.19 -0.25
C CYS A 11 18.80 -19.19 -0.59
N ALA A 12 19.31 -18.44 0.38
CA ALA A 12 20.32 -17.39 0.22
C ALA A 12 19.99 -16.32 -0.84
N ALA A 13 18.73 -16.24 -1.28
CA ALA A 13 18.23 -15.23 -2.19
C ALA A 13 17.55 -14.10 -1.40
N PRO A 14 17.41 -12.90 -1.99
CA PRO A 14 16.66 -11.83 -1.34
C PRO A 14 15.18 -12.24 -1.20
N VAL A 15 14.56 -11.81 -0.10
CA VAL A 15 13.17 -12.17 0.22
C VAL A 15 12.20 -11.54 -0.79
N ALA A 16 12.57 -10.41 -1.38
CA ALA A 16 11.80 -9.69 -2.38
C ALA A 16 11.45 -10.55 -3.62
N GLU A 17 12.35 -11.43 -4.07
CA GLU A 17 12.12 -12.28 -5.26
C GLU A 17 11.13 -13.42 -5.01
N GLY A 18 10.89 -13.83 -3.75
CA GLY A 18 9.91 -14.89 -3.44
C GLY A 18 10.24 -16.26 -4.05
N ARG A 19 11.53 -16.61 -4.22
CA ARG A 19 11.99 -17.87 -4.86
C ARG A 19 11.65 -19.14 -4.08
N CYS A 20 11.40 -19.06 -2.78
CA CYS A 20 11.19 -20.20 -1.89
C CYS A 20 9.87 -20.06 -1.10
N PRO A 21 9.28 -21.15 -0.57
CA PRO A 21 8.03 -21.07 0.21
C PRO A 21 8.16 -20.17 1.45
N SER A 22 9.30 -20.23 2.16
CA SER A 22 9.59 -19.35 3.30
C SER A 22 9.69 -17.88 2.88
N CYS A 23 10.25 -17.61 1.70
CA CYS A 23 10.42 -16.28 1.14
C CYS A 23 9.06 -15.68 0.77
N ARG A 24 8.19 -16.48 0.13
CA ARG A 24 6.82 -16.07 -0.21
C ARG A 24 6.00 -15.77 1.03
N ALA A 25 6.04 -16.63 2.04
CA ALA A 25 5.33 -16.40 3.31
C ALA A 25 5.81 -15.11 3.99
N ALA A 26 7.13 -14.87 4.07
CA ALA A 26 7.67 -13.64 4.64
C ALA A 26 7.29 -12.39 3.81
N ARG A 27 7.29 -12.51 2.49
CA ARG A 27 6.88 -11.44 1.57
C ARG A 27 5.39 -11.10 1.70
N GLU A 28 4.53 -12.09 1.83
CA GLU A 28 3.09 -11.94 2.07
C GLU A 28 2.83 -11.11 3.34
N SER A 29 3.57 -11.41 4.42
CA SER A 29 3.50 -10.67 5.69
C SER A 29 3.94 -9.20 5.56
N LEU A 30 4.95 -8.92 4.73
CA LEU A 30 5.43 -7.55 4.50
C LEU A 30 4.51 -6.75 3.55
N HIS A 31 3.98 -7.39 2.51
CA HIS A 31 3.08 -6.76 1.55
C HIS A 31 1.64 -6.56 2.07
N HIS A 32 1.30 -7.11 3.22
CA HIS A 32 -0.04 -6.98 3.79
C HIS A 32 -0.42 -5.53 4.19
N SER A 33 0.53 -4.59 4.16
CA SER A 33 0.30 -3.17 4.46
C SER A 33 0.48 -2.24 3.27
N SER A 34 0.32 -2.69 2.02
CA SER A 34 0.09 -1.73 0.93
C SER A 34 -1.38 -1.32 0.96
N PHE A 35 -1.70 -0.24 1.68
CA PHE A 35 -2.99 0.43 1.57
C PHE A 35 -3.13 0.96 0.13
N THR A 36 -3.64 0.12 -0.76
CA THR A 36 -3.83 0.46 -2.16
C THR A 36 -5.07 1.35 -2.25
N ILE A 37 -4.86 2.67 -2.22
CA ILE A 37 -5.93 3.60 -2.52
C ILE A 37 -6.31 3.40 -3.98
N SER A 38 -7.48 2.80 -4.14
CA SER A 38 -8.05 2.53 -5.41
C SER A 38 -8.46 3.90 -6.02
N PRO A 39 -8.17 4.19 -7.30
CA PRO A 39 -8.42 5.52 -7.89
C PRO A 39 -9.88 5.99 -7.77
N GLN A 40 -10.84 5.06 -7.78
CA GLN A 40 -12.26 5.35 -7.51
C GLN A 40 -12.52 5.89 -6.10
N LEU A 41 -11.82 5.39 -5.07
CA LEU A 41 -11.97 5.87 -3.69
C LEU A 41 -11.48 7.32 -3.58
N LEU A 42 -10.38 7.63 -4.25
CA LEU A 42 -9.82 8.99 -4.28
C LEU A 42 -10.79 9.97 -4.94
N ILE A 43 -11.37 9.60 -6.09
CA ILE A 43 -12.39 10.41 -6.77
C ILE A 43 -13.61 10.64 -5.88
N ALA A 44 -14.13 9.58 -5.25
CA ALA A 44 -15.28 9.69 -4.35
C ALA A 44 -15.01 10.62 -3.17
N LEU A 45 -13.83 10.52 -2.56
CA LEU A 45 -13.43 11.37 -1.43
C LEU A 45 -13.37 12.85 -1.84
N VAL A 46 -12.78 13.15 -3.00
CA VAL A 46 -12.70 14.52 -3.54
C VAL A 46 -14.09 15.06 -3.88
N ALA A 47 -14.96 14.25 -4.49
CA ALA A 47 -16.33 14.65 -4.80
C ALA A 47 -17.14 14.99 -3.54
N VAL A 48 -17.02 14.19 -2.48
CA VAL A 48 -17.66 14.47 -1.19
C VAL A 48 -17.12 15.75 -0.58
N LEU A 49 -15.80 15.95 -0.59
CA LEU A 49 -15.17 17.15 -0.06
C LEU A 49 -15.66 18.42 -0.78
N LEU A 50 -15.74 18.38 -2.10
CA LEU A 50 -16.28 19.48 -2.91
C LEU A 50 -17.76 19.74 -2.60
N ALA A 51 -18.57 18.69 -2.49
CA ALA A 51 -19.99 18.82 -2.13
C ALA A 51 -20.16 19.52 -0.78
N VAL A 52 -19.36 19.17 0.23
CA VAL A 52 -19.38 19.81 1.55
C VAL A 52 -18.99 21.30 1.46
N LEU A 53 -17.93 21.63 0.72
CA LEU A 53 -17.49 23.01 0.54
C LEU A 53 -18.53 23.87 -0.17
N VAL A 54 -19.16 23.31 -1.20
CA VAL A 54 -20.23 23.97 -1.96
C VAL A 54 -21.43 24.23 -1.06
N VAL A 55 -21.89 23.22 -0.31
CA VAL A 55 -23.01 23.37 0.64
C VAL A 55 -22.66 24.38 1.73
N ALA A 56 -21.45 24.35 2.28
CA ALA A 56 -21.01 25.32 3.29
C ALA A 56 -20.97 26.74 2.72
N GLY A 57 -20.48 26.93 1.49
CA GLY A 57 -20.46 28.21 0.80
C GLY A 57 -21.86 28.75 0.46
N TYR A 58 -22.82 27.89 0.13
CA TYR A 58 -24.23 28.28 -0.06
C TYR A 58 -24.95 28.69 1.23
N ARG A 59 -24.41 28.34 2.40
CA ARG A 59 -24.99 28.67 3.71
C ARG A 59 -24.48 30.00 4.27
N VAL A 60 -23.54 30.66 3.59
CA VAL A 60 -23.00 31.99 3.91
C VAL A 60 -23.64 33.03 3.00
#